data_AF-A0A447R121-F1
#
_entry.id   AF-A0A447R121-F1
#
_cell.length_a   1.000
_cell.length_b   1.000
_cell.length_c   1.000
_cell.angle_alpha   90.00
_cell.angle_beta   90.00
_cell.angle_gamma   90.00
#
_symmetry.space_group_name_H-M   'P 1'
#
loop_
_entity.id
_entity.type
_entity.pdbx_description
1 polymer ?
#
loop_
_entity_poly.entity_id
_entity_poly.type
_entity_poly.pdbx_seq_one_letter_code
_entity_poly.pdbx_strand_id
1 'polypeptide(L)'
;MRRPHHFRVQYFFPAIGDIAANAARPELVIGLHFFSPVEKMPLVEVIPHASTSTQTIATTVKLAKKQGKTPIVVSDKAGFYVNRILAPYINEAIRMLTEGERVEHIDAALVKFGFPVGPSNFWMR
;
A
#
# COMPACT_ATOMS: atom_id res chain seq x y z
N MET A 1 7.72 28.56 21.29
CA MET A 1 7.88 27.18 21.81
C MET A 1 6.53 26.45 21.79
N ARG A 2 6.20 25.69 20.72
CA ARG A 2 5.05 24.77 20.69
C ARG A 2 5.36 23.60 19.71
N ARG A 3 5.78 22.49 20.33
CA ARG A 3 5.62 21.04 20.07
C ARG A 3 5.79 20.43 18.66
N PRO A 4 6.28 19.18 18.57
CA PRO A 4 6.83 18.56 17.37
C PRO A 4 5.74 17.89 16.53
N HIS A 5 5.85 18.04 15.21
CA HIS A 5 5.08 17.31 14.22
C HIS A 5 5.33 15.80 14.39
N HIS A 6 4.42 15.12 15.09
CA HIS A 6 4.39 13.66 15.10
C HIS A 6 3.81 13.21 13.76
N PHE A 7 4.68 12.85 12.82
CA PHE A 7 4.29 12.01 11.69
C PHE A 7 3.94 10.63 12.24
N ARG A 8 2.66 10.27 12.20
CA ARG A 8 2.19 8.89 12.42
C ARG A 8 2.01 8.24 11.06
N VAL A 9 2.75 7.16 10.81
CA VAL A 9 2.46 6.22 9.71
C VAL A 9 1.34 5.30 10.20
N GLN A 10 0.19 5.33 9.54
CA GLN A 10 -1.00 4.59 9.96
C GLN A 10 -1.21 3.37 9.07
N TYR A 11 -1.01 2.19 9.65
CA TYR A 11 -1.22 0.88 9.04
C TYR A 11 -2.69 0.46 9.16
N PHE A 12 -3.57 1.05 8.35
CA PHE A 12 -4.89 0.53 7.93
C PHE A 12 -5.67 1.71 7.34
N PHE A 13 -5.88 1.72 6.03
CA PHE A 13 -6.66 2.77 5.40
C PHE A 13 -8.15 2.42 5.48
N PRO A 14 -9.01 3.30 6.06
CA PRO A 14 -10.46 3.22 5.84
C PRO A 14 -10.75 3.40 4.34
N ALA A 15 -11.94 2.97 3.91
CA ALA A 15 -12.36 3.17 2.53
C ALA A 15 -12.32 4.67 2.19
N ILE A 16 -11.85 5.01 1.00
CA ILE A 16 -11.78 6.41 0.55
C ILE A 16 -13.20 7.01 0.47
N GLY A 17 -14.20 6.19 0.18
CA GLY A 17 -15.62 6.57 0.22
C GLY A 17 -16.05 7.18 1.57
N ASP A 18 -15.59 6.63 2.70
CA ASP A 18 -15.95 7.12 4.04
C ASP A 18 -15.35 8.51 4.30
N ILE A 19 -14.16 8.76 3.77
CA ILE A 19 -13.50 10.07 3.82
C ILE A 19 -14.25 11.06 2.91
N ALA A 20 -14.63 10.62 1.71
CA ALA A 20 -15.32 11.46 0.74
C ALA A 20 -16.74 11.85 1.17
N ALA A 21 -17.43 10.99 1.93
CA ALA A 21 -18.80 11.24 2.39
C ALA A 21 -18.95 12.53 3.22
N ASN A 22 -17.89 12.96 3.90
CA ASN A 22 -17.87 14.17 4.73
C ASN A 22 -17.20 15.37 4.03
N ALA A 23 -16.80 15.24 2.77
CA ALA A 23 -16.12 16.29 2.02
C ALA A 23 -17.12 17.20 1.29
N ALA A 24 -16.83 18.51 1.23
CA ALA A 24 -17.64 19.46 0.48
C ALA A 24 -17.60 19.26 -1.05
N ARG A 25 -16.56 18.59 -1.55
CA ARG A 25 -16.32 18.29 -2.97
C ARG A 25 -15.83 16.85 -3.13
N PRO A 26 -16.71 15.86 -2.94
CA PRO A 26 -16.33 14.44 -2.95
C PRO A 26 -15.67 14.01 -4.28
N GLU A 27 -16.03 14.65 -5.39
CA GLU A 27 -15.47 14.40 -6.72
C GLU A 27 -13.97 14.72 -6.85
N LEU A 28 -13.43 15.53 -5.93
CA LEU A 28 -12.03 15.89 -5.84
C LEU A 28 -11.25 15.03 -4.83
N VAL A 29 -11.92 14.14 -4.10
CA VAL A 29 -11.29 13.22 -3.16
C VAL A 29 -10.84 11.96 -3.89
N ILE A 30 -9.58 11.57 -3.67
CA ILE A 30 -8.97 10.36 -4.23
C ILE A 30 -7.88 9.85 -3.29
N GLY A 31 -7.75 8.54 -3.17
CA GLY A 31 -6.64 7.93 -2.44
C GLY A 31 -5.36 7.92 -3.27
N LEU A 32 -4.24 8.23 -2.63
CA LEU A 32 -2.90 8.12 -3.22
C LEU A 32 -1.97 7.44 -2.21
N HIS A 33 -1.69 6.16 -2.44
CA HIS A 33 -0.95 5.31 -1.51
C HIS A 33 0.48 5.05 -2.02
N PHE A 34 1.46 5.55 -1.27
CA PHE A 34 2.88 5.36 -1.51
C PHE A 34 3.42 4.20 -0.68
N PHE A 35 4.43 3.52 -1.21
CA PHE A 35 5.14 2.46 -0.50
C PHE A 35 6.43 3.02 0.12
N SER A 36 6.72 2.66 1.36
CA SER A 36 7.94 3.07 2.05
C SER A 36 9.12 2.16 1.67
N PRO A 37 10.34 2.70 1.45
CA PRO A 37 10.70 4.12 1.41
C PRO A 37 10.20 4.82 0.14
N VAL A 38 9.54 5.96 0.29
CA VAL A 38 8.80 6.62 -0.81
C VAL A 38 9.72 7.00 -1.96
N GLU A 39 10.95 7.42 -1.70
CA GLU A 39 11.92 7.82 -2.71
C GLU A 39 12.45 6.64 -3.54
N LYS A 40 12.53 5.45 -2.96
CA LYS A 40 13.07 4.23 -3.62
C LYS A 40 12.00 3.42 -4.32
N MET A 41 10.78 3.41 -3.78
CA MET A 41 9.71 2.58 -4.33
C MET A 41 9.12 3.22 -5.59
N PRO A 42 9.11 2.52 -6.74
CA PRO A 42 8.61 3.08 -7.98
C PRO A 42 7.08 3.09 -8.02
N LEU A 43 6.40 2.20 -7.29
CA LEU A 43 4.96 2.02 -7.38
C LEU A 43 4.18 3.06 -6.55
N VAL A 44 3.01 3.43 -7.04
CA VAL A 44 2.01 4.19 -6.27
C VAL A 44 0.60 3.74 -6.66
N GLU A 45 -0.28 3.55 -5.69
CA GLU A 45 -1.67 3.19 -5.92
C GLU A 45 -2.56 4.45 -5.95
N VAL A 46 -3.35 4.57 -7.01
CA VAL A 46 -4.36 5.62 -7.21
C VAL A 46 -5.73 4.99 -6.99
N ILE A 47 -6.44 5.41 -5.95
CA ILE A 47 -7.65 4.75 -5.46
C ILE A 47 -8.86 5.70 -5.59
N PRO A 48 -9.56 5.72 -6.73
CA PRO A 48 -10.82 6.44 -6.85
C PRO A 48 -11.93 5.74 -6.05
N HIS A 49 -12.78 6.55 -5.43
CA HIS A 49 -14.08 6.11 -4.90
C HIS A 49 -15.18 6.35 -5.95
N ALA A 50 -16.40 5.94 -5.63
CA ALA A 50 -17.52 5.91 -6.57
C ALA A 50 -17.85 7.26 -7.24
N SER A 51 -17.63 8.40 -6.56
CA SER A 51 -17.89 9.72 -7.12
C SER A 51 -16.63 10.51 -7.49
N THR A 52 -15.43 9.94 -7.40
CA THR A 52 -14.19 10.58 -7.88
C THR A 52 -14.30 10.91 -9.38
N SER A 53 -14.03 12.16 -9.76
CA SER A 53 -14.12 12.56 -11.17
C SER A 53 -12.98 11.96 -12.02
N THR A 54 -13.25 11.73 -13.30
CA THR A 54 -12.23 11.28 -14.28
C THR A 54 -11.08 12.28 -14.40
N GLN A 55 -11.36 13.58 -14.26
CA GLN A 55 -10.34 14.64 -14.23
C GLN A 55 -9.44 14.52 -13.00
N THR A 56 -9.99 14.25 -11.82
CA THR A 56 -9.23 14.01 -10.58
C THR A 56 -8.30 12.82 -10.77
N ILE A 57 -8.80 11.70 -11.30
CA ILE A 57 -7.99 10.50 -11.57
C ILE A 57 -6.84 10.83 -12.53
N ALA A 58 -7.14 11.44 -13.68
CA ALA A 58 -6.15 11.79 -14.68
C ALA A 58 -5.08 12.75 -14.14
N THR A 59 -5.48 13.71 -13.31
CA THR A 59 -4.57 14.66 -12.65
C THR A 59 -3.63 13.96 -11.69
N THR A 60 -4.14 13.07 -10.84
CA THR A 60 -3.34 12.30 -9.89
C THR A 60 -2.38 11.34 -10.60
N VAL A 61 -2.80 10.68 -11.67
CA VAL A 61 -1.93 9.83 -12.49
C VAL A 61 -0.79 10.65 -13.12
N LYS A 62 -1.09 11.84 -13.66
CA LYS A 62 -0.07 12.75 -14.20
C LYS A 62 0.90 13.20 -13.12
N LEU A 63 0.42 13.52 -11.92
CA LEU A 63 1.24 13.90 -10.77
C LEU A 63 2.22 12.78 -10.38
N ALA A 64 1.71 11.55 -10.24
CA ALA A 64 2.52 10.38 -9.92
C ALA A 64 3.63 10.15 -10.96
N LYS A 65 3.29 10.21 -12.25
CA LYS A 65 4.27 10.07 -13.34
C LYS A 65 5.33 11.18 -13.30
N LYS A 66 4.94 12.42 -13.01
CA LYS A 66 5.87 13.55 -12.86
C LYS A 66 6.85 13.35 -11.70
N GLN A 67 6.44 12.62 -10.66
CA GLN A 67 7.30 12.23 -9.54
C GLN A 67 8.19 11.02 -9.84
N GLY A 68 8.22 10.52 -11.09
CA GLY A 68 8.98 9.33 -11.47
C GLY A 68 8.38 8.03 -10.93
N LYS A 69 7.10 8.04 -10.52
CA LYS A 69 6.38 6.86 -10.04
C LYS A 69 5.57 6.21 -11.16
N THR A 70 5.31 4.93 -10.98
CA THR A 70 4.43 4.10 -11.80
C THR A 70 3.07 4.01 -11.11
N PRO A 71 2.07 4.80 -11.52
CA PRO A 71 0.74 4.72 -10.93
C PRO A 71 -0.03 3.50 -11.43
N ILE A 72 -0.72 2.83 -10.52
CA ILE A 72 -1.75 1.83 -10.83
C ILE A 72 -3.09 2.31 -10.29
N VAL A 73 -4.15 2.24 -11.10
CA VAL A 73 -5.51 2.62 -10.67
C VAL A 73 -6.21 1.38 -10.12
N VAL A 74 -6.65 1.43 -8.88
CA VAL A 74 -7.20 0.28 -8.15
C VAL A 74 -8.54 0.65 -7.50
N SER A 75 -9.45 -0.32 -7.38
CA SER A 75 -10.75 -0.08 -6.74
C SER A 75 -10.62 0.18 -5.25
N ASP A 76 -11.44 1.09 -4.71
CA ASP A 76 -11.57 1.34 -3.27
C ASP A 76 -12.14 0.11 -2.53
N LYS A 77 -11.24 -0.71 -1.99
CA LYS A 77 -11.52 -1.86 -1.14
C LYS A 77 -10.49 -1.89 -0.01
N ALA A 78 -10.88 -2.43 1.15
CA ALA A 78 -9.98 -2.59 2.28
C ALA A 78 -8.70 -3.35 1.87
N GLY A 79 -7.53 -2.79 2.21
CA GLY A 79 -6.23 -3.35 1.82
C GLY A 79 -5.82 -3.12 0.37
N PHE A 80 -6.61 -2.35 -0.41
CA PHE A 80 -6.35 -2.00 -1.81
C PHE A 80 -5.94 -3.23 -2.65
N TYR A 81 -4.92 -3.11 -3.50
CA TYR A 81 -4.46 -4.22 -4.34
C TYR A 81 -3.24 -4.92 -3.74
N VAL A 82 -2.18 -4.18 -3.44
CA VAL A 82 -0.90 -4.77 -2.99
C VAL A 82 -1.03 -5.43 -1.61
N ASN A 83 -1.61 -4.75 -0.63
CA ASN A 83 -1.73 -5.34 0.72
C ASN A 83 -2.68 -6.55 0.73
N ARG A 84 -3.67 -6.57 -0.17
CA ARG A 84 -4.56 -7.72 -0.34
C ARG A 84 -3.84 -8.96 -0.87
N ILE A 85 -2.83 -8.81 -1.72
CA ILE A 85 -1.99 -9.93 -2.20
C ILE A 85 -0.96 -10.33 -1.14
N LEU A 86 -0.48 -9.36 -0.37
CA LEU A 86 0.50 -9.61 0.69
C LEU A 86 -0.07 -10.44 1.85
N ALA A 87 -1.35 -10.24 2.20
CA ALA A 87 -2.00 -10.97 3.28
C ALA A 87 -1.95 -12.51 3.12
N PRO A 88 -2.41 -13.12 2.00
CA PRO A 88 -2.31 -14.57 1.83
C PRO A 88 -0.86 -15.06 1.76
N TYR A 89 0.06 -14.29 1.17
CA TYR A 89 1.49 -14.63 1.15
C TYR A 89 2.06 -14.78 2.57
N ILE A 90 1.72 -13.87 3.47
CA ILE A 90 2.14 -13.94 4.87
C ILE A 90 1.44 -15.07 5.61
N ASN A 91 0.14 -15.28 5.36
CA ASN A 91 -0.60 -16.36 6.00
C ASN A 91 0.01 -17.73 5.69
N GLU A 92 0.47 -17.96 4.46
CA GLU A 92 1.18 -19.21 4.11
C GLU A 92 2.54 -19.30 4.80
N ALA A 93 3.29 -18.19 4.90
CA ALA A 93 4.54 -18.17 5.67
C ALA A 93 4.31 -18.51 7.15
N ILE A 94 3.28 -17.94 7.78
CA ILE A 94 2.88 -18.24 9.17
C ILE A 94 2.46 -19.71 9.29
N ARG A 95 1.70 -20.23 8.34
CA ARG A 95 1.25 -21.61 8.36
C ARG A 95 2.43 -22.60 8.35
N MET A 96 3.42 -22.37 7.48
CA MET A 96 4.65 -23.18 7.45
C MET A 96 5.39 -23.14 8.80
N LEU A 97 5.46 -21.96 9.43
CA LEU A 97 6.04 -21.84 10.78
C LEU A 97 5.28 -22.66 11.82
N THR A 98 3.95 -22.64 11.78
CA THR A 98 3.13 -23.43 12.72
C THR A 98 3.21 -24.94 12.48
N GLU A 99 3.56 -25.36 11.26
CA GLU A 99 3.81 -26.76 10.89
C GLU A 99 5.23 -27.22 11.33
N GLY A 100 6.06 -26.30 11.84
CA GLY A 100 7.37 -26.61 12.43
C GLY A 100 8.57 -26.22 11.56
N GLU A 101 8.35 -25.54 10.43
CA GLU A 101 9.46 -25.05 9.62
C GLU A 101 10.21 -23.91 10.29
N ARG A 102 11.50 -23.80 9.95
CA ARG A 102 12.36 -22.74 10.48
C ARG A 102 12.17 -21.45 9.67
N VAL A 103 12.16 -20.30 10.35
CA VAL A 103 12.05 -18.98 9.71
C VAL A 103 13.10 -18.79 8.63
N GLU A 104 14.34 -19.22 8.90
CA GLU A 104 15.46 -19.07 7.98
C GLU A 104 15.28 -19.89 6.70
N HIS A 105 14.59 -21.04 6.77
CA HIS A 105 14.29 -21.85 5.59
C HIS A 105 13.28 -21.15 4.70
N ILE A 106 12.22 -20.60 5.28
CA ILE A 106 11.15 -19.92 4.55
C ILE A 106 11.72 -18.66 3.87
N ASP A 107 12.46 -17.84 4.62
CA ASP A 107 13.11 -16.64 4.10
C ASP A 107 14.11 -16.97 2.97
N ALA A 108 14.99 -17.97 3.17
CA ALA A 108 15.98 -18.36 2.17
C ALA A 108 15.32 -18.94 0.90
N ALA A 109 14.26 -19.73 1.04
CA ALA A 109 13.54 -20.30 -0.09
C ALA A 109 12.90 -19.21 -0.96
N LEU A 110 12.29 -18.19 -0.34
CA LEU A 110 11.64 -17.10 -1.05
C LEU A 110 12.64 -16.13 -1.69
N VAL A 111 13.77 -15.87 -1.04
CA VAL A 111 14.87 -15.12 -1.66
C VAL A 111 15.44 -15.90 -2.86
N LYS A 112 15.66 -17.21 -2.71
CA LYS A 112 16.12 -18.07 -3.82
C LYS A 112 15.12 -18.10 -4.98
N PHE A 113 13.81 -18.03 -4.69
CA PHE A 113 12.76 -17.94 -5.71
C PHE A 113 12.80 -16.61 -6.49
N GLY A 114 13.33 -15.54 -5.89
CA GLY A 114 13.50 -14.24 -6.54
C GLY A 114 12.86 -13.07 -5.80
N PHE A 115 12.33 -13.26 -4.60
CA PHE A 115 11.88 -12.14 -3.78
C PHE A 115 13.09 -11.34 -3.26
N PRO A 116 12.99 -10.00 -3.17
CA PRO A 116 14.08 -9.17 -2.70
C PRO A 116 14.37 -9.35 -1.20
N VAL A 117 13.37 -9.74 -0.41
CA VAL A 117 13.46 -10.00 1.04
C VAL A 117 12.56 -11.16 1.42
N GLY A 118 12.94 -11.90 2.46
CA GLY A 118 12.08 -12.92 3.07
C GLY A 118 10.91 -12.29 3.84
N PRO A 119 9.81 -13.04 4.05
CA PRO A 119 8.59 -12.55 4.70
C PRO A 119 8.83 -12.08 6.13
N SER A 120 9.76 -12.68 6.88
CA SER A 120 10.07 -12.23 8.25
C SER A 120 10.70 -10.83 8.26
N ASN A 121 11.62 -10.59 7.33
CA ASN A 121 12.33 -9.32 7.17
C ASN A 121 11.49 -8.19 6.56
N PHE A 122 10.37 -8.53 5.91
CA PHE A 122 9.45 -7.55 5.32
C PHE A 122 8.66 -6.79 6.40
N TRP A 123 8.32 -7.42 7.54
CA TRP A 123 7.50 -6.81 8.60
C TRP A 123 8.27 -6.40 9.86
N MET A 124 9.44 -6.98 10.14
CA MET A 124 10.21 -6.68 11.37
C MET A 124 11.08 -5.42 11.27
N ARG A 125 10.81 -4.51 10.33
CA ARG A 125 11.49 -3.22 10.15
C ARG A 125 10.50 -2.07 10.29
#